data_AF-A0A2V3I1M2-F1
#
_entry.id   AF-A0A2V3I1M2-F1
#
_cell.length_a   1.000
_cell.length_b   1.000
_cell.length_c   1.000
_cell.angle_alpha   90.00
_cell.angle_beta   90.00
_cell.angle_gamma   90.00
#
_symmetry.space_group_name_H-M   'P 1'
#
loop_
_entity.id
_entity.type
_entity.pdbx_description
1 polymer ?
#
loop_
_entity_poly.entity_id
_entity_poly.type
_entity_poly.pdbx_seq_one_letter_code
_entity_poly.pdbx_strand_id
1 'polypeptide(L)'
;MASQVIESHFLPDLRGNLMAFTRQKVRCVKCAHSYRRVPLAGKCIQNISTSGGLSGGRGDGSTLCGGNVVLTVSEGAVRKYIEITREVIENYGVDDYTKQRVEWMTDSVDSLFNDDTVTVMTLNDFV
;
A
#
# COMPACT_ATOMS: atom_id res chain seq x y z
N MET A 1 13.15 12.25 -26.22
CA MET A 1 11.73 11.85 -26.34
C MET A 1 11.28 10.93 -25.21
N ALA A 2 12.08 9.93 -24.81
CA ALA A 2 11.75 9.06 -23.67
C ALA A 2 11.72 9.79 -22.31
N SER A 3 12.67 10.69 -22.05
CA SER A 3 12.71 11.52 -20.82
C SER A 3 11.41 12.29 -20.59
N GLN A 4 10.84 12.88 -21.64
CA GLN A 4 9.61 13.66 -21.56
C GLN A 4 8.39 12.82 -21.17
N VAL A 5 8.34 11.55 -21.58
CA VAL A 5 7.26 10.62 -21.18
C VAL A 5 7.44 10.21 -19.72
N ILE A 6 8.68 9.96 -19.29
CA ILE A 6 8.99 9.64 -17.89
C ILE A 6 8.56 10.79 -16.97
N GLU A 7 8.94 12.02 -17.29
CA GLU A 7 8.61 13.18 -16.46
C GLU A 7 7.13 13.53 -16.45
N SER A 8 6.42 13.36 -17.57
CA SER A 8 5.02 13.78 -17.69
C SER A 8 4.00 12.71 -17.27
N HIS A 9 4.36 11.42 -17.33
CA HIS A 9 3.47 10.31 -16.99
C HIS A 9 3.97 9.45 -15.85
N PHE A 10 5.19 8.91 -15.95
CA PHE A 10 5.67 7.91 -14.98
C PHE A 10 5.95 8.51 -13.59
N LEU A 11 6.63 9.66 -13.50
CA LEU A 11 6.93 10.27 -12.19
C LEU A 11 5.67 10.75 -11.46
N PRO A 12 4.71 11.43 -12.12
CA PRO A 12 3.43 11.77 -11.49
C PRO A 12 2.65 10.54 -11.02
N ASP A 13 2.64 9.46 -11.80
CA ASP A 13 1.95 8.21 -11.45
C ASP A 13 2.59 7.53 -10.24
N LEU A 14 3.92 7.41 -10.23
CA LEU A 14 4.65 6.84 -9.09
C LEU A 14 4.39 7.64 -7.81
N ARG A 15 4.46 8.97 -7.91
CA ARG A 15 4.12 9.87 -6.79
C ARG A 15 2.66 9.71 -6.37
N GLY A 16 1.74 9.58 -7.32
CA GLY A 16 0.32 9.36 -7.07
C GLY A 16 0.07 8.07 -6.29
N ASN A 17 0.72 6.98 -6.71
CA ASN A 17 0.64 5.68 -6.04
C ASN A 17 1.21 5.73 -4.62
N LEU A 18 2.34 6.40 -4.42
CA LEU A 18 2.94 6.57 -3.09
C LEU A 18 2.06 7.40 -2.15
N MET A 19 1.49 8.51 -2.66
CA MET A 19 0.56 9.34 -1.90
C MET A 19 -0.74 8.59 -1.59
N ALA A 20 -1.22 7.76 -2.52
CA ALA A 20 -2.36 6.89 -2.30
C ALA A 20 -2.06 5.85 -1.21
N PHE A 21 -0.90 5.19 -1.26
CA PHE A 21 -0.49 4.21 -0.26
C PHE A 21 -0.37 4.81 1.16
N THR A 22 0.25 5.97 1.31
CA THR A 22 0.46 6.61 2.61
C THR A 22 -0.82 7.22 3.22
N ARG A 23 -1.78 7.63 2.37
CA ARG A 23 -3.04 8.27 2.81
C ARG A 23 -4.26 7.38 2.66
N GLN A 24 -4.07 6.10 2.33
CA GLN A 24 -5.17 5.19 2.07
C GLN A 24 -6.07 4.99 3.28
N LYS A 25 -7.34 4.66 2.99
CA LYS A 25 -8.24 4.11 4.00
C LYS A 25 -7.98 2.63 4.12
N VAL A 26 -8.25 2.09 5.30
CA VAL A 26 -8.17 0.65 5.55
C VAL A 26 -9.57 0.08 5.66
N ARG A 27 -9.81 -1.07 5.03
CA ARG A 27 -11.15 -1.65 4.91
C ARG A 27 -11.23 -2.94 5.68
N CYS A 28 -12.33 -3.14 6.40
CA CYS A 28 -12.66 -4.44 6.97
C CYS A 28 -13.14 -5.41 5.89
N VAL A 29 -12.55 -6.60 5.83
CA VAL A 29 -12.94 -7.65 4.85
C VAL A 29 -14.35 -8.17 5.13
N LYS A 30 -14.77 -8.22 6.40
CA LYS A 30 -16.04 -8.80 6.83
C LYS A 30 -17.24 -7.88 6.63
N CYS A 31 -17.14 -6.61 7.04
CA CYS A 31 -18.27 -5.66 7.01
C CYS A 31 -18.11 -4.50 6.04
N ALA A 32 -17.03 -4.48 5.25
CA ALA A 32 -16.72 -3.43 4.28
C ALA A 32 -16.55 -2.01 4.85
N HIS A 33 -16.54 -1.84 6.17
CA HIS A 33 -16.34 -0.52 6.77
C HIS A 33 -14.93 0.01 6.50
N SER A 34 -14.84 1.28 6.13
CA SER A 34 -13.60 1.97 5.77
C SER A 34 -13.16 2.94 6.86
N TYR A 35 -11.98 2.71 7.43
CA TYR A 35 -11.38 3.59 8.43
C TYR A 35 -10.33 4.50 7.80
N ARG A 36 -10.23 5.73 8.32
CA ARG A 36 -9.15 6.67 7.95
C ARG A 36 -7.79 6.30 8.57
N ARG A 37 -7.79 5.55 9.67
CA ARG A 37 -6.60 5.07 10.39
C ARG A 37 -6.88 3.67 10.91
N VAL A 38 -5.85 2.84 11.03
CA VAL A 38 -5.99 1.48 11.59
C VAL A 38 -6.46 1.59 13.05
N PRO A 39 -7.51 0.85 13.46
CA PRO A 39 -7.90 0.78 14.87
C PRO A 39 -6.77 0.22 15.74
N LEU A 40 -6.57 0.75 16.95
CA LEU A 40 -5.53 0.29 17.88
C LEU A 40 -5.62 -1.21 18.21
N ALA A 41 -6.82 -1.79 18.14
CA ALA A 41 -7.06 -3.22 18.35
C ALA A 41 -6.60 -4.10 17.16
N GLY A 42 -6.16 -3.52 16.04
CA GLY A 42 -5.80 -4.24 14.80
C GLY A 42 -6.98 -4.92 14.09
N LYS A 43 -8.18 -4.87 14.66
CA LYS A 43 -9.41 -5.50 14.18
C LYS A 43 -10.51 -4.46 13.98
N CYS A 44 -11.51 -4.82 13.19
CA CYS A 44 -12.67 -3.98 12.96
C CYS A 44 -13.49 -3.81 14.24
N ILE A 45 -13.66 -2.54 14.65
CA ILE A 45 -14.39 -2.11 15.84
C ILE A 45 -15.85 -1.71 15.55
N GLN A 46 -16.34 -1.98 14.34
CA GLN A 46 -17.70 -1.61 13.95
C GLN A 46 -18.72 -2.57 14.54
N ASN A 47 -19.81 -2.04 15.08
CA ASN A 47 -20.97 -2.82 15.49
C ASN A 47 -21.75 -3.28 14.25
N ILE A 48 -22.07 -4.57 14.19
CA ILE A 48 -22.90 -5.15 13.15
C ILE A 48 -24.19 -5.64 13.81
N SER A 49 -25.32 -5.28 13.22
CA SER A 49 -26.58 -5.97 13.45
C SER A 49 -26.57 -7.24 12.60
N THR A 50 -26.68 -8.41 13.22
CA THR A 50 -26.87 -9.67 12.51
C THR A 50 -28.19 -9.63 11.75
N SER A 51 -28.15 -9.24 10.48
CA SER A 51 -29.34 -9.09 9.62
C SER A 51 -29.79 -10.40 8.95
N GLY A 52 -29.44 -11.57 9.50
CA GLY A 52 -29.63 -12.85 8.79
C GLY A 52 -29.86 -14.10 9.65
N GLY A 53 -30.45 -13.96 10.84
CA GLY A 53 -30.85 -15.11 11.67
C GLY A 53 -32.36 -15.15 11.90
N LEU A 54 -33.00 -16.26 11.53
CA LEU A 54 -34.38 -16.61 11.88
C LEU A 54 -34.45 -16.97 13.38
N SER A 55 -34.40 -15.99 14.27
CA SER A 55 -34.63 -16.21 15.70
C SER A 55 -35.30 -14.99 16.33
N GLY A 56 -36.59 -15.13 16.62
CA GLY A 56 -37.44 -14.14 17.29
C GLY A 56 -37.08 -13.95 18.76
N GLY A 57 -35.89 -13.41 19.04
CA GLY A 57 -35.45 -12.98 20.36
C GLY A 57 -35.27 -11.46 20.39
N ARG A 58 -36.01 -10.77 21.26
CA ARG A 58 -35.82 -9.35 21.58
C ARG A 58 -34.54 -9.19 22.39
N GLY A 59 -33.40 -9.15 21.72
CA GLY A 59 -32.12 -8.78 22.31
C GLY A 59 -31.45 -7.73 21.43
N ASP A 60 -31.18 -6.56 22.00
CA ASP A 60 -30.40 -5.48 21.39
C ASP A 60 -28.93 -5.92 21.23
N GLY A 61 -28.70 -6.85 20.30
CA GLY A 61 -27.45 -7.60 20.16
C GLY A 61 -26.48 -6.96 19.18
N SER A 62 -26.05 -5.73 19.45
CA SER A 62 -24.96 -5.13 18.68
C SER A 62 -23.65 -5.90 18.96
N THR A 63 -23.21 -6.71 17.99
CA THR A 63 -21.98 -7.52 18.13
C THR A 63 -20.86 -6.81 17.39
N LEU A 64 -19.67 -6.68 18.01
CA LEU A 64 -18.49 -6.16 17.32
C LEU A 64 -18.13 -7.07 16.14
N CYS A 65 -17.83 -6.46 14.99
CA CYS A 65 -17.44 -7.15 13.77
C CYS A 65 -16.26 -8.12 14.00
N GLY A 66 -15.18 -7.60 14.61
CA GLY A 66 -13.94 -8.33 14.89
C GLY A 66 -13.16 -8.78 13.65
N GLY A 67 -13.59 -8.38 12.44
CA GLY A 67 -12.96 -8.79 11.19
C GLY A 67 -11.60 -8.13 10.96
N ASN A 68 -10.78 -8.77 10.12
CA ASN A 68 -9.47 -8.24 9.73
C ASN A 68 -9.61 -6.97 8.89
N VAL A 69 -8.73 -6.02 9.15
CA VAL A 69 -8.64 -4.73 8.46
C VAL A 69 -7.43 -4.80 7.52
N VAL A 70 -7.66 -4.53 6.24
CA VAL A 70 -6.64 -4.64 5.18
C VAL A 70 -6.42 -3.32 4.48
N LEU A 71 -5.22 -3.13 3.94
CA LEU A 71 -4.87 -2.01 3.07
C LEU A 71 -5.63 -2.12 1.74
N THR A 72 -6.02 -0.99 1.15
CA THR A 72 -6.68 -0.96 -0.16
C THR A 72 -5.70 -0.97 -1.33
N VAL A 73 -4.52 -0.41 -1.11
CA VAL A 73 -3.39 -0.32 -2.02
C VAL A 73 -2.26 -1.08 -1.35
N SER A 74 -1.76 -2.11 -2.03
CA SER A 74 -0.64 -2.91 -1.56
C SER A 74 0.70 -2.27 -1.93
N GLU A 75 1.75 -2.61 -1.19
CA GLU A 75 3.12 -2.27 -1.53
C GLU A 75 3.50 -2.75 -2.94
N GLY A 76 3.12 -4.00 -3.29
CA GLY A 76 3.44 -4.57 -4.60
C GLY A 76 2.90 -3.75 -5.78
N ALA A 77 1.78 -3.03 -5.60
CA ALA A 77 1.28 -2.12 -6.61
C ALA A 77 2.23 -0.93 -6.84
N VAL A 78 2.86 -0.41 -5.78
CA VAL A 78 3.84 0.68 -5.86
C VAL A 78 5.16 0.17 -6.44
N ARG A 79 5.66 -0.97 -5.96
CA ARG A 79 6.95 -1.56 -6.39
C ARG A 79 6.95 -1.93 -7.88
N LYS A 80 5.83 -2.44 -8.40
CA LYS A 80 5.66 -2.73 -9.83
C LYS A 80 5.84 -1.49 -10.72
N TYR A 81 5.41 -0.31 -10.26
CA TYR A 81 5.56 0.93 -11.02
C TYR A 81 7.03 1.39 -11.11
N ILE A 82 7.80 1.17 -10.04
CA ILE A 82 9.23 1.47 -10.02
C ILE A 82 9.97 0.58 -11.02
N GLU A 83 9.64 -0.72 -11.02
CA GLU A 83 10.24 -1.70 -11.93
C GLU A 83 10.02 -1.32 -13.40
N ILE A 84 8.77 -1.01 -13.77
CA ILE A 84 8.44 -0.56 -15.14
C ILE A 84 9.21 0.73 -15.50
N THR A 85 9.31 1.68 -14.56
CA THR A 85 10.02 2.95 -14.80
C THR A 85 11.51 2.71 -15.04
N ARG A 86 12.14 1.78 -14.30
CA ARG A 86 13.55 1.38 -14.50
C ARG A 86 13.77 0.72 -15.85
N GLU A 87 12.89 -0.20 -16.25
CA GLU A 87 12.98 -0.88 -17.55
C GLU A 87 12.91 0.11 -18.72
N VAL A 88 12.05 1.12 -18.66
CA VAL A 88 11.94 2.16 -19.70
C VAL A 88 13.22 3.01 -19.77
N ILE A 89 13.81 3.34 -18.62
CA ILE A 89 15.08 4.09 -18.54
C ILE A 89 16.21 3.31 -19.20
N GLU A 90 16.32 2.00 -18.93
CA GLU A 90 17.36 1.14 -19.50
C GLU A 90 17.18 0.94 -21.00
N ASN A 91 15.95 0.74 -21.48
CA ASN A 91 15.68 0.44 -22.88
C ASN A 91 15.78 1.66 -23.81
N TYR A 92 15.38 2.85 -23.34
CA TYR A 92 15.28 4.04 -24.20
C TYR A 92 16.34 5.10 -23.91
N GLY A 93 17.03 5.00 -22.77
CA GLY A 93 18.01 5.99 -22.33
C GLY A 93 17.37 7.33 -21.93
N VAL A 94 17.79 7.86 -20.78
CA VAL A 94 17.43 9.21 -20.33
C VAL A 94 18.67 9.96 -19.88
N ASP A 95 18.54 11.28 -19.74
CA ASP A 95 19.56 12.12 -19.15
C ASP A 95 19.81 11.75 -17.67
N ASP A 96 21.01 12.09 -17.20
CA ASP A 96 21.47 11.76 -15.84
C ASP A 96 20.58 12.37 -14.76
N TYR A 97 19.98 13.54 -15.00
CA TYR A 97 19.09 14.19 -14.03
C TYR A 97 17.81 13.40 -13.85
N THR A 98 17.17 12.98 -14.94
CA THR A 98 15.98 12.12 -14.89
C THR A 98 16.29 10.79 -14.22
N LYS A 99 17.47 10.20 -14.49
CA LYS A 99 17.92 8.96 -13.86
C LYS A 99 18.06 9.10 -12.34
N GLN A 100 18.82 10.09 -11.88
CA GLN A 100 19.02 10.36 -10.45
C GLN A 100 17.69 10.66 -9.73
N ARG A 101 16.79 11.38 -10.39
CA ARG A 101 15.48 11.72 -9.83
C ARG A 101 14.62 10.47 -9.59
N VAL A 102 14.64 9.52 -10.51
CA VAL A 102 13.93 8.23 -10.36
C VAL A 102 14.59 7.38 -9.28
N GLU A 103 15.91 7.39 -9.21
CA GLU A 103 16.69 6.70 -8.19
C GLU A 103 16.33 7.19 -6.78
N TRP A 104 16.34 8.51 -6.54
CA TRP A 104 15.92 9.07 -5.24
C TRP A 104 14.47 8.74 -4.87
N MET A 105 13.56 8.71 -5.85
CA MET A 105 12.19 8.29 -5.58
C MET A 105 12.11 6.80 -5.24
N THR A 106 12.96 5.97 -5.84
CA THR A 106 13.05 4.55 -5.51
C THR A 106 13.57 4.36 -4.10
N ASP A 107 14.66 5.02 -3.74
CA ASP A 107 15.24 4.95 -2.39
C ASP A 107 14.26 5.44 -1.31
N SER A 108 13.50 6.50 -1.62
CA SER A 108 12.44 7.00 -0.73
C SER A 108 11.34 5.96 -0.50
N VAL A 109 11.03 5.16 -1.52
CA VAL A 109 10.03 4.11 -1.44
C VAL A 109 10.57 2.90 -0.68
N ASP A 110 11.80 2.46 -0.99
CA ASP A 110 12.45 1.35 -0.31
C ASP A 110 12.65 1.67 1.18
N SER A 111 13.02 2.91 1.54
CA SER A 111 13.11 3.35 2.94
C SER A 111 11.75 3.39 3.65
N LEU A 112 10.64 3.59 2.93
CA LEU A 112 9.31 3.60 3.53
C LEU A 112 8.81 2.19 3.86
N PHE A 113 9.25 1.21 3.07
CA PHE A 113 8.83 -0.20 3.18
C PHE A 113 9.82 -1.07 3.92
N ASN A 114 11.10 -0.68 4.00
CA ASN A 114 12.08 -1.35 4.85
C ASN A 114 11.71 -1.13 6.31
N ASP A 115 11.46 -2.25 7.00
CA ASP A 115 11.18 -2.27 8.42
C ASP A 115 12.50 -2.52 9.17
N ASP A 116 13.05 -1.48 9.81
CA ASP A 116 14.28 -1.58 10.61
C ASP A 116 14.18 -2.60 11.75
N THR A 117 12.98 -3.10 12.06
CA THR A 117 12.75 -4.12 13.09
C THR A 117 12.85 -5.56 12.58
N VAL A 118 12.83 -5.78 11.26
CA VAL A 118 12.88 -7.11 10.64
C VAL A 118 14.12 -7.22 9.74
N THR A 119 15.25 -7.58 10.33
CA THR A 119 16.42 -8.03 9.57
C THR A 119 16.20 -9.45 9.08
N VAL A 120 15.69 -9.61 7.87
CA VAL A 120 15.75 -10.92 7.18
C VAL A 120 17.20 -11.13 6.77
N MET A 121 17.96 -11.82 7.61
CA MET A 121 19.34 -12.19 7.29
C MET A 121 19.33 -13.42 6.38
N THR A 122 19.99 -13.31 5.25
CA THR A 122 20.23 -14.41 4.31
C THR A 122 21.62 -15.00 4.56
N LEU A 123 21.83 -16.27 4.18
CA LEU A 123 23.12 -16.94 4.33
C LEU A 123 24.27 -16.20 3.62
N ASN A 124 23.97 -15.37 2.62
CA ASN A 124 24.94 -14.55 1.90
C ASN A 124 25.41 -13.32 2.69
N ASP A 125 24.74 -12.94 3.78
CA ASP A 125 25.14 -11.81 4.62
C ASP A 125 26.28 -12.16 5.60
N PHE A 126 26.70 -13.43 5.64
CA PHE A 126 27.72 -13.97 6.54
C PHE A 126 28.98 -14.50 5.83
N VAL A 127 29.11 -14.30 4.52
CA VAL A 127 30.25 -14.77 3.71
C VAL A 127 30.99 -13.61 3.07
#